data_AF-A0ABD2P3W1-F1
#
_entry.id   AF-A0ABD2P3W1-F1
#
_cell.length_a   1.000
_cell.length_b   1.000
_cell.length_c   1.000
_cell.angle_alpha   90.00
_cell.angle_beta   90.00
_cell.angle_gamma   90.00
#
_symmetry.space_group_name_H-M   'P 1'
#
loop_
_entity.id
_entity.type
_entity.pdbx_description
1 polymer ?
#
loop_
_entity_poly.entity_id
_entity_poly.type
_entity_poly.pdbx_seq_one_letter_code
_entity_poly.pdbx_strand_id
1 'polypeptide(L)'
;MSSENEFESDNVSSSSEEDENLLKSDLDRIQVREKLSTMSFEDIQKLKEKIGSKLYNETVFDTKKRKSQTTFKRENKNRPREMSSKIRIKVKNSVNVAKKPTPRDPRFDSLCGEYDEKSFKTNYKFINTLRKKEKKELEDELENTTDFDRKKQIKYLLQRMDNQIREHEKKEKLEQQKLEEKREMRLQLQRGEKPVYKRKSEKKLVISYKNMKN
;
A
#
# COMPACT_ATOMS: atom_id res chain seq x y z
N MET A 1 -46.55 -27.56 8.13
CA MET A 1 -45.31 -27.89 7.41
C MET A 1 -44.18 -27.85 8.41
N SER A 2 -43.65 -29.03 8.70
CA SER A 2 -42.46 -29.27 9.51
C SER A 2 -41.21 -28.72 8.83
N SER A 3 -40.27 -28.20 9.60
CA SER A 3 -38.85 -28.16 9.25
C SER A 3 -38.05 -28.19 10.54
N GLU A 4 -37.59 -29.38 10.90
CA GLU A 4 -36.50 -29.60 11.84
C GLU A 4 -35.19 -29.08 11.22
N ASN A 5 -34.27 -28.60 12.05
CA ASN A 5 -32.85 -28.95 11.91
C ASN A 5 -32.05 -28.55 13.16
N GLU A 6 -31.67 -29.62 13.85
CA GLU A 6 -30.52 -29.93 14.71
C GLU A 6 -29.33 -28.96 14.71
N PHE A 7 -28.76 -28.73 15.90
CA PHE A 7 -27.30 -28.78 16.07
C PHE A 7 -26.89 -29.10 17.51
N GLU A 8 -26.53 -30.37 17.70
CA GLU A 8 -25.48 -30.96 18.56
C GLU A 8 -25.02 -30.26 19.85
N SER A 9 -25.35 -30.92 20.95
CA SER A 9 -24.50 -31.05 22.12
C SER A 9 -23.31 -31.97 21.82
N ASP A 10 -22.08 -31.55 22.12
CA ASP A 10 -21.07 -32.47 22.65
C ASP A 10 -19.84 -31.75 23.24
N ASN A 11 -19.30 -32.42 24.26
CA ASN A 11 -17.92 -32.35 24.77
C ASN A 11 -17.60 -31.46 26.01
N VAL A 12 -18.16 -31.85 27.16
CA VAL A 12 -17.57 -31.55 28.49
C VAL A 12 -16.77 -32.78 28.94
N SER A 13 -15.49 -32.86 28.54
CA SER A 13 -14.59 -33.93 29.03
C SER A 13 -13.11 -33.55 28.87
N SER A 14 -12.67 -32.42 29.42
CA SER A 14 -11.24 -32.03 29.42
C SER A 14 -10.74 -31.31 30.68
N SER A 15 -11.59 -31.11 31.71
CA SER A 15 -11.21 -30.33 32.90
C SER A 15 -10.73 -31.19 34.08
N SER A 16 -10.95 -32.50 34.05
CA SER A 16 -10.61 -33.41 35.15
C SER A 16 -9.19 -33.97 35.08
N GLU A 17 -8.54 -33.94 33.91
CA GLU A 17 -7.21 -34.50 33.71
C GLU A 17 -6.07 -33.57 34.14
N GLU A 18 -6.28 -32.24 34.12
CA GLU A 18 -5.28 -31.26 34.56
C GLU A 18 -5.17 -31.18 36.10
N ASP A 19 -6.29 -31.32 36.80
CA ASP A 19 -6.35 -31.27 38.27
C ASP A 19 -5.76 -32.54 38.92
N GLU A 20 -5.98 -33.71 38.33
CA GLU A 20 -5.34 -34.98 38.74
C GLU A 20 -3.80 -34.95 38.58
N ASN A 21 -3.31 -34.35 37.49
CA ASN A 21 -1.87 -34.21 37.23
C ASN A 21 -1.19 -33.21 38.17
N LEU A 22 -1.89 -32.14 38.56
CA LEU A 22 -1.37 -31.16 39.51
C LEU A 22 -1.19 -31.80 40.91
N LEU A 23 -2.19 -32.54 41.38
CA LEU A 23 -2.14 -33.25 42.66
C LEU A 23 -1.02 -34.29 42.70
N LYS A 24 -0.80 -35.03 41.60
CA LYS A 24 0.29 -36.00 41.49
C LYS A 24 1.67 -35.32 41.53
N SER A 25 1.81 -34.17 40.88
CA SER A 25 3.05 -33.40 40.90
C SER A 25 3.39 -32.86 42.30
N ASP A 26 2.37 -32.51 43.09
CA ASP A 26 2.56 -32.03 44.46
C ASP A 26 2.97 -33.16 45.42
N LEU A 27 2.43 -34.37 45.24
CA LEU A 27 2.89 -35.56 45.97
C LEU A 27 4.36 -35.90 45.65
N ASP A 28 4.75 -35.86 44.38
CA ASP A 28 6.13 -36.11 43.96
C ASP A 28 7.11 -35.09 44.57
N ARG A 29 6.69 -33.82 44.68
CA ARG A 29 7.49 -32.76 45.31
C ARG A 29 7.67 -32.97 46.82
N ILE A 30 6.62 -33.41 47.50
CA ILE A 30 6.70 -33.73 48.93
C ILE A 30 7.71 -34.86 49.16
N GLN A 31 7.66 -35.91 48.34
CA GLN A 31 8.63 -37.01 48.40
C GLN A 31 10.06 -36.55 48.09
N VAL A 32 10.25 -35.68 47.10
CA VAL A 32 11.57 -35.09 46.80
C VAL A 32 12.07 -34.27 47.99
N ARG A 33 11.20 -33.50 48.65
CA ARG A 33 11.56 -32.69 49.82
C ARG A 33 11.94 -33.56 51.01
N GLU A 34 11.23 -34.66 51.25
CA GLU A 34 11.58 -35.64 52.30
C GLU A 34 12.94 -36.28 52.01
N LYS A 35 13.19 -36.71 50.78
CA LYS A 35 14.50 -37.27 50.36
C LYS A 35 15.64 -36.25 50.48
N LEU A 36 15.38 -34.98 50.19
CA LEU A 36 16.39 -33.93 50.39
C LEU A 36 16.65 -33.68 51.87
N SER A 37 15.66 -33.84 52.75
CA SER A 37 15.82 -33.62 54.19
C SER A 37 16.70 -34.65 54.89
N THR A 38 16.82 -35.86 54.34
CA THR A 38 17.67 -36.92 54.88
C THR A 38 19.12 -36.84 54.41
N MET A 39 19.43 -36.05 53.38
CA MET A 39 20.77 -35.88 52.83
C MET A 39 21.57 -34.81 53.60
N SER A 40 22.90 -34.94 53.61
CA SER A 40 23.76 -33.93 54.22
C SER A 40 23.70 -32.60 53.45
N PHE A 41 23.94 -31.49 54.15
CA PHE A 41 23.94 -30.17 53.51
C PHE A 41 24.95 -30.05 52.36
N GLU A 42 26.12 -30.67 52.50
CA GLU A 42 27.15 -30.68 51.47
C GLU A 42 26.66 -31.36 50.19
N ASP A 43 25.94 -32.48 50.32
CA ASP A 43 25.38 -33.20 49.18
C ASP A 43 24.27 -32.42 48.50
N ILE A 44 23.41 -31.74 49.28
CA ILE A 44 22.36 -30.86 48.74
C ILE A 44 22.98 -29.69 47.96
N GLN A 45 24.09 -29.11 48.47
CA GLN A 45 24.79 -28.02 47.80
C GLN A 45 25.43 -28.49 46.49
N LYS A 46 26.12 -29.63 46.49
CA LYS A 46 26.67 -30.26 45.27
C LYS A 46 25.57 -30.58 44.25
N LEU A 47 24.40 -31.03 44.71
CA LEU A 47 23.26 -31.31 43.85
C LEU A 47 22.71 -30.03 43.21
N LYS A 48 22.58 -28.95 44.00
CA LYS A 48 22.13 -27.63 43.52
C LYS A 48 23.11 -27.03 42.51
N GLU A 49 24.41 -27.23 42.67
CA GLU A 49 25.43 -26.79 41.72
C GLU A 49 25.37 -27.59 40.41
N LYS A 50 25.19 -28.92 40.48
CA LYS A 50 25.08 -29.79 39.30
C LYS A 50 23.81 -29.57 38.48
N ILE A 51 22.65 -29.49 39.14
CA ILE A 51 21.34 -29.32 38.49
C ILE A 51 21.08 -27.85 38.14
N GLY A 52 21.70 -26.92 38.89
CA GLY A 52 21.52 -25.48 38.75
C GLY A 52 20.43 -24.94 39.68
N SER A 53 20.68 -23.74 40.23
CA SER A 53 19.82 -23.11 41.24
C SER A 53 18.38 -22.87 40.77
N LYS A 54 18.16 -22.59 39.48
CA LYS A 54 16.82 -22.34 38.92
C LYS A 54 15.96 -23.61 38.92
N LEU A 55 16.49 -24.72 38.39
CA LEU A 55 15.76 -25.99 38.36
C LEU A 55 15.53 -26.53 39.77
N TYR A 56 16.53 -26.45 40.65
CA TYR A 56 16.38 -26.85 42.05
C TYR A 56 15.28 -26.05 42.76
N ASN A 57 15.27 -24.72 42.59
CA ASN A 57 14.24 -23.90 43.22
C ASN A 57 12.85 -24.13 42.63
N GLU A 58 12.77 -24.48 41.35
CA GLU A 58 11.51 -24.84 40.71
C GLU A 58 10.95 -26.15 41.25
N THR A 59 11.79 -27.19 41.39
CA THR A 59 11.37 -28.50 41.89
C THR A 59 11.02 -28.48 43.38
N VAL A 60 11.73 -27.69 44.19
CA VAL A 60 11.54 -27.66 45.66
C VAL A 60 10.53 -26.61 46.13
N PHE A 61 10.50 -25.43 45.50
CA PHE A 61 9.74 -24.26 46.00
C PHE A 61 8.62 -23.77 45.07
N ASP A 62 8.35 -24.48 43.96
CA ASP A 62 7.29 -24.17 43.00
C ASP A 62 7.17 -22.68 42.62
N THR A 63 8.31 -22.10 42.22
CA THR A 63 8.40 -20.67 41.85
C THR A 63 7.70 -20.32 40.53
N LYS A 64 7.07 -21.30 39.87
CA LYS A 64 6.30 -21.16 38.63
C LYS A 64 4.84 -20.74 38.83
N LYS A 65 4.46 -20.20 40.00
CA LYS A 65 3.22 -19.41 40.08
C LYS A 65 3.35 -18.19 39.17
N ARG A 66 2.89 -18.34 37.92
CA ARG A 66 2.67 -17.24 36.97
C ARG A 66 1.85 -16.21 37.72
N LYS A 67 2.40 -15.02 37.98
CA LYS A 67 1.61 -13.90 38.49
C LYS A 67 0.40 -13.78 37.58
N SER A 68 -0.79 -14.03 38.10
CA SER A 68 -2.01 -13.91 37.32
C SER A 68 -2.02 -12.47 36.81
N GLN A 69 -1.89 -12.31 35.49
CA GLN A 69 -2.03 -11.00 34.88
C GLN A 69 -3.49 -10.65 35.06
N THR A 70 -3.82 -9.85 36.08
CA THR A 70 -5.17 -9.36 36.28
C THR A 70 -5.48 -8.45 35.10
N THR A 71 -6.14 -9.01 34.09
CA THR A 71 -6.55 -8.23 32.93
C THR A 71 -7.77 -7.41 33.34
N PHE A 72 -7.57 -6.14 33.67
CA PHE A 72 -8.69 -5.21 33.84
C PHE A 72 -9.34 -5.01 32.46
N LYS A 73 -10.44 -5.71 32.20
CA LYS A 73 -11.26 -5.55 30.99
C LYS A 73 -12.30 -4.45 31.24
N ARG A 74 -12.81 -3.86 30.16
CA ARG A 74 -13.98 -2.96 30.26
C ARG A 74 -15.22 -3.83 30.50
N GLU A 75 -16.07 -3.45 31.43
CA GLU A 75 -17.35 -4.14 31.68
C GLU A 75 -18.34 -3.92 30.53
N ASN A 76 -18.34 -2.73 29.91
CA ASN A 76 -19.19 -2.39 28.77
C ASN A 76 -18.44 -1.51 27.77
N LYS A 77 -18.87 -1.50 26.49
CA LYS A 77 -18.21 -0.75 25.41
C LYS A 77 -18.15 0.77 25.66
N ASN A 78 -19.10 1.30 26.43
CA ASN A 78 -19.22 2.72 26.76
C ASN A 78 -18.51 3.11 28.08
N ARG A 79 -17.80 2.19 28.75
CA ARG A 79 -17.03 2.46 29.97
C ARG A 79 -15.52 2.52 29.67
N PRO A 80 -14.75 3.46 30.24
CA PRO A 80 -13.29 3.47 30.11
C PRO A 80 -12.64 2.22 30.71
N ARG A 81 -11.43 1.88 30.25
CA ARG A 81 -10.68 0.73 30.76
C ARG A 81 -9.87 1.15 31.98
N GLU A 82 -9.96 0.39 33.06
CA GLU A 82 -9.09 0.56 34.21
C GLU A 82 -7.65 0.14 33.88
N MET A 83 -6.67 0.92 34.34
CA MET A 83 -5.24 0.61 34.20
C MET A 83 -4.51 0.95 35.50
N SER A 84 -3.43 0.21 35.81
CA SER A 84 -2.62 0.48 36.99
C SER A 84 -1.84 1.79 36.84
N SER A 85 -1.85 2.62 37.88
CA SER A 85 -1.08 3.87 37.97
C SER A 85 0.43 3.66 37.91
N LYS A 86 0.91 2.43 38.14
CA LYS A 86 2.33 2.07 38.05
C LYS A 86 2.82 1.87 36.61
N ILE A 87 1.92 1.89 35.62
CA ILE A 87 2.27 1.73 34.21
C ILE A 87 2.76 3.08 33.67
N ARG A 88 4.03 3.16 33.30
CA ARG A 88 4.60 4.36 32.65
C ARG A 88 3.98 4.56 31.25
N ILE A 89 3.59 5.79 30.94
CA ILE A 89 3.05 6.17 29.63
C ILE A 89 4.17 6.06 28.59
N LYS A 90 3.91 5.39 27.46
CA LYS A 90 4.82 5.40 26.31
C LYS A 90 4.67 6.74 25.58
N VAL A 91 5.60 7.66 25.80
CA VAL A 91 5.72 8.88 24.98
C VAL A 91 6.15 8.45 23.59
N LYS A 92 5.34 8.74 22.57
CA LYS A 92 5.73 8.51 21.18
C LYS A 92 6.80 9.54 20.83
N ASN A 93 8.07 9.14 20.88
CA ASN A 93 9.16 9.94 20.34
C ASN A 93 9.02 9.98 18.82
N SER A 94 8.22 10.91 18.30
CA SER A 94 8.21 11.27 16.89
C SER A 94 9.44 12.13 16.57
N VAL A 95 10.63 11.62 16.88
CA VAL A 95 11.83 12.16 16.28
C VAL A 95 11.81 11.61 14.87
N ASN A 96 11.28 12.41 13.94
CA ASN A 96 11.44 12.16 12.52
C ASN A 96 12.94 12.16 12.25
N VAL A 97 13.57 10.99 12.30
CA VAL A 97 14.95 10.84 11.83
C VAL A 97 14.88 11.21 10.36
N ALA A 98 15.36 12.41 10.03
CA ALA A 98 15.43 12.88 8.66
C ALA A 98 16.16 11.81 7.85
N LYS A 99 15.45 11.21 6.89
CA LYS A 99 16.02 10.18 6.03
C LYS A 99 17.21 10.82 5.32
N LYS A 100 18.38 10.17 5.35
CA LYS A 100 19.56 10.66 4.65
C LYS A 100 19.21 10.85 3.16
N PRO A 101 19.53 12.01 2.56
CA PRO A 101 19.27 12.23 1.14
C PRO A 101 20.01 11.16 0.34
N THR A 102 19.28 10.41 -0.47
CA THR A 102 19.87 9.46 -1.40
C THR A 102 20.41 10.24 -2.61
N PRO A 103 21.61 9.93 -3.12
CA PRO A 103 22.10 10.56 -4.34
C PRO A 103 21.16 10.20 -5.49
N ARG A 104 20.37 11.16 -5.93
CA ARG A 104 19.44 11.07 -7.06
C ARG A 104 19.82 12.12 -8.09
N ASP A 105 19.52 11.84 -9.34
CA ASP A 105 19.62 12.86 -10.39
C ASP A 105 18.69 14.02 -10.01
N PRO A 106 19.20 15.27 -9.96
CA PRO A 106 18.45 16.45 -9.53
C PRO A 106 17.17 16.66 -10.35
N ARG A 107 17.10 16.17 -11.59
CA ARG A 107 15.89 16.21 -12.42
C ARG A 107 14.73 15.40 -11.85
N PHE A 108 15.03 14.43 -11.00
CA PHE A 108 14.05 13.58 -10.31
C PHE A 108 13.97 13.89 -8.81
N ASP A 109 14.50 15.03 -8.38
CA ASP A 109 14.34 15.48 -7.01
C ASP A 109 12.93 16.00 -6.76
N SER A 110 12.44 15.86 -5.53
CA SER A 110 11.13 16.35 -5.09
C SER A 110 10.97 17.86 -5.27
N LEU A 111 12.07 18.60 -5.33
CA LEU A 111 12.08 20.05 -5.49
C LEU A 111 11.87 20.49 -6.94
N CYS A 112 11.96 19.59 -7.92
CA CYS A 112 12.04 19.94 -9.34
C CYS A 112 10.68 20.30 -9.99
N GLY A 113 9.61 20.44 -9.20
CA GLY A 113 8.27 20.83 -9.66
C GLY A 113 7.51 19.74 -10.42
N GLU A 114 6.26 20.04 -10.77
CA GLU A 114 5.39 19.12 -11.53
C GLU A 114 5.41 19.45 -13.03
N TYR A 115 5.13 18.44 -13.86
CA TYR A 115 5.06 18.62 -15.31
C TYR A 115 3.83 19.46 -15.71
N ASP A 116 4.07 20.65 -16.24
CA ASP A 116 3.03 21.46 -16.90
C ASP A 116 3.01 21.20 -18.42
N GLU A 117 1.98 20.49 -18.87
CA GLU A 117 1.77 20.15 -20.27
C GLU A 117 1.69 21.39 -21.18
N LYS A 118 1.15 22.51 -20.70
CA LYS A 118 1.00 23.72 -21.52
C LYS A 118 2.34 24.39 -21.76
N SER A 119 3.10 24.64 -20.69
CA SER A 119 4.44 25.21 -20.77
C SER A 119 5.37 24.32 -21.60
N PHE A 120 5.26 23.00 -21.46
CA PHE A 120 6.01 22.07 -22.29
C PHE A 120 5.66 22.22 -23.78
N LYS A 121 4.37 22.20 -24.13
CA LYS A 121 3.93 22.35 -25.54
C LYS A 121 4.36 23.68 -26.15
N THR A 122 4.33 24.78 -25.38
CA THR A 122 4.77 26.09 -25.88
C THR A 122 6.27 26.14 -26.08
N ASN A 123 7.04 25.69 -25.08
CA ASN A 123 8.51 25.77 -25.11
C ASN A 123 9.11 24.82 -26.14
N TYR A 124 8.51 23.65 -26.32
CA TYR A 124 9.00 22.60 -27.22
C TYR A 124 8.17 22.45 -28.51
N LYS A 125 7.47 23.52 -28.93
CA LYS A 125 6.65 23.51 -30.16
C LYS A 125 7.43 23.09 -31.41
N PHE A 126 8.72 23.41 -31.46
CA PHE A 126 9.62 23.08 -32.59
C PHE A 126 9.82 21.58 -32.80
N ILE A 127 9.59 20.72 -31.79
CA ILE A 127 9.74 19.27 -31.95
C ILE A 127 8.82 18.75 -33.07
N ASN A 128 7.64 19.36 -33.24
CA ASN A 128 6.72 18.95 -34.29
C ASN A 128 7.19 19.35 -35.69
N THR A 129 7.88 20.48 -35.82
CA THR A 129 8.48 20.87 -37.12
C THR A 129 9.65 19.95 -37.45
N LEU A 130 10.44 19.56 -36.45
CA LEU A 130 11.53 18.60 -36.60
C LEU A 130 11.02 17.22 -37.05
N ARG A 131 10.00 16.67 -36.38
CA ARG A 131 9.37 15.39 -36.78
C ARG A 131 8.86 15.39 -38.22
N LYS A 132 8.31 16.51 -38.69
CA LYS A 132 7.84 16.65 -40.08
C LYS A 132 9.00 16.67 -41.08
N LYS A 133 10.17 17.19 -40.70
CA LYS A 133 11.39 17.14 -41.52
C LYS A 133 11.98 15.73 -41.55
N GLU A 134 12.17 15.12 -40.38
CA GLU A 134 12.64 13.74 -40.24
C GLU A 134 11.78 12.75 -41.04
N LYS A 135 10.46 12.96 -41.05
CA LYS A 135 9.55 12.15 -41.85
C LYS A 135 9.87 12.25 -43.35
N LYS A 136 10.08 13.47 -43.87
CA LYS A 136 10.43 13.68 -45.29
C LYS A 136 11.77 13.06 -45.64
N GLU A 137 12.77 13.21 -44.77
CA GLU A 137 14.08 12.58 -44.94
C GLU A 137 13.97 11.05 -45.04
N LEU A 138 13.07 10.43 -44.26
CA LEU A 138 12.78 8.99 -44.36
C LEU A 138 12.00 8.60 -45.63
N GLU A 139 11.14 9.48 -46.15
CA GLU A 139 10.49 9.28 -47.45
C GLU A 139 11.55 9.27 -48.56
N ASP A 140 12.46 10.24 -48.55
CA ASP A 140 13.59 10.33 -49.50
C ASP A 140 14.53 9.11 -49.36
N GLU A 141 14.84 8.66 -48.14
CA GLU A 141 15.64 7.45 -47.89
C GLU A 141 14.93 6.19 -48.44
N LEU A 142 13.60 6.11 -48.31
CA LEU A 142 12.83 4.98 -48.82
C LEU A 142 12.89 4.85 -50.34
N GLU A 143 12.90 5.98 -51.05
CA GLU A 143 13.01 6.04 -52.51
C GLU A 143 14.40 5.62 -53.00
N ASN A 144 15.45 6.07 -52.30
CA ASN A 144 16.85 5.84 -52.70
C ASN A 144 17.38 4.46 -52.29
N THR A 145 16.85 3.86 -51.23
CA THR A 145 17.31 2.54 -50.78
C THR A 145 16.95 1.46 -51.79
N THR A 146 17.77 0.42 -51.88
CA THR A 146 17.51 -0.78 -52.70
C THR A 146 17.25 -2.00 -51.83
N ASP A 147 17.95 -2.09 -50.69
CA ASP A 147 17.87 -3.20 -49.73
C ASP A 147 16.45 -3.41 -49.17
N PHE A 148 15.94 -4.64 -49.30
CA PHE A 148 14.58 -4.99 -48.89
C PHE A 148 14.35 -4.87 -47.38
N ASP A 149 15.28 -5.36 -46.56
CA ASP A 149 15.16 -5.31 -45.10
C ASP A 149 15.19 -3.87 -44.57
N ARG A 150 16.07 -3.04 -45.14
CA ARG A 150 16.14 -1.61 -44.80
C ARG A 150 14.85 -0.89 -45.19
N LYS A 151 14.33 -1.13 -46.40
CA LYS A 151 13.01 -0.60 -46.81
C LYS A 151 11.89 -0.97 -45.87
N LYS A 152 11.85 -2.22 -45.39
CA LYS A 152 10.84 -2.67 -44.43
C LYS A 152 10.95 -1.91 -43.10
N GLN A 153 12.16 -1.69 -42.60
CA GLN A 153 12.40 -0.90 -41.39
C GLN A 153 11.95 0.56 -41.57
N ILE A 154 12.32 1.20 -42.68
CA ILE A 154 11.94 2.60 -42.97
C ILE A 154 10.42 2.72 -43.07
N LYS A 155 9.73 1.83 -43.79
CA LYS A 155 8.26 1.82 -43.88
C LYS A 155 7.60 1.71 -42.51
N TYR A 156 8.11 0.83 -41.64
CA TYR A 156 7.58 0.68 -40.29
C TYR A 156 7.78 1.96 -39.45
N LEU A 157 8.95 2.59 -39.56
CA LEU A 157 9.26 3.84 -38.88
C LEU A 157 8.35 4.98 -39.37
N LEU A 158 8.16 5.08 -40.69
CA LEU A 158 7.28 6.07 -41.31
C LEU A 158 5.84 5.94 -40.80
N GLN A 159 5.31 4.72 -40.76
CA GLN A 159 3.98 4.44 -40.21
C GLN A 159 3.87 4.88 -38.74
N ARG A 160 4.90 4.63 -37.93
CA ARG A 160 4.94 5.05 -36.53
C ARG A 160 4.94 6.58 -36.42
N MET A 161 5.74 7.27 -37.22
CA MET A 161 5.79 8.74 -37.24
C MET A 161 4.47 9.34 -37.69
N ASP A 162 3.83 8.77 -38.71
CA ASP A 162 2.50 9.20 -39.17
C ASP A 162 1.43 9.03 -38.10
N ASN A 163 1.46 7.93 -37.36
CA ASN A 163 0.55 7.72 -36.23
C ASN A 163 0.76 8.80 -35.15
N GLN A 164 2.02 9.11 -34.83
CA GLN A 164 2.35 10.15 -33.84
C GLN A 164 1.90 11.54 -34.28
N ILE A 165 2.14 11.92 -35.54
CA ILE A 165 1.73 13.21 -36.11
C ILE A 165 0.20 13.31 -36.11
N ARG A 166 -0.50 12.26 -36.59
CA ARG A 166 -1.97 12.25 -36.62
C ARG A 166 -2.60 12.38 -35.24
N GLU A 167 -2.10 11.63 -34.25
CA GLU A 167 -2.62 11.71 -32.88
C GLU A 167 -2.31 13.06 -32.23
N HIS A 168 -1.15 13.65 -32.53
CA HIS A 168 -0.83 15.00 -32.10
C HIS A 168 -1.80 16.05 -32.67
N GLU A 169 -1.99 16.06 -33.99
CA GLU A 169 -2.90 17.00 -34.66
C GLU A 169 -4.35 16.84 -34.18
N LYS A 170 -4.78 15.61 -33.92
CA LYS A 170 -6.09 15.32 -33.32
C LYS A 170 -6.23 15.92 -31.91
N LYS A 171 -5.20 15.78 -31.06
CA LYS A 171 -5.18 16.38 -29.72
C LYS A 171 -5.20 17.90 -29.78
N GLU A 172 -4.41 18.50 -30.67
CA GLU A 172 -4.40 19.96 -30.86
C GLU A 172 -5.76 20.48 -31.31
N LYS A 173 -6.39 19.85 -32.30
CA LYS A 173 -7.75 20.22 -32.76
C LYS A 173 -8.76 20.16 -31.62
N LEU A 174 -8.72 19.11 -30.80
CA LEU A 174 -9.61 18.97 -29.65
C LEU A 174 -9.36 20.06 -28.59
N GLU A 175 -8.10 20.40 -28.34
CA GLU A 175 -7.71 21.46 -27.41
C GLU A 175 -8.17 22.84 -27.90
N GLN A 176 -7.99 23.13 -29.19
CA GLN A 176 -8.46 24.35 -29.84
C GLN A 176 -9.98 24.51 -29.73
N GLN A 177 -10.75 23.46 -30.03
CA GLN A 177 -12.21 23.48 -29.88
C GLN A 177 -12.63 23.78 -28.44
N LYS A 178 -11.98 23.15 -27.44
CA LYS A 178 -12.26 23.43 -26.03
C LYS A 178 -11.91 24.87 -25.65
N LEU A 179 -10.85 25.42 -26.23
CA LEU A 179 -10.44 26.81 -25.99
C LEU A 179 -11.44 27.79 -26.59
N GLU A 180 -11.92 27.53 -27.81
CA GLU A 180 -12.97 28.30 -28.47
C GLU A 180 -14.27 28.28 -27.66
N GLU A 181 -14.75 27.10 -27.24
CA GLU A 181 -15.93 26.97 -26.37
C GLU A 181 -15.76 27.83 -25.10
N LYS A 182 -14.59 27.78 -24.46
CA LYS A 182 -14.32 28.61 -23.26
C LYS A 182 -14.30 30.10 -23.56
N ARG A 183 -13.80 30.52 -24.72
CA ARG A 183 -13.80 31.93 -25.16
C ARG A 183 -15.22 32.41 -25.39
N GLU A 184 -16.04 31.65 -26.12
CA GLU A 184 -17.45 31.98 -26.38
C GLU A 184 -18.23 32.15 -25.06
N MET A 185 -18.03 31.22 -24.11
CA MET A 185 -18.69 31.29 -22.79
C MET A 185 -18.25 32.52 -21.99
N ARG A 186 -16.97 32.90 -22.09
CA ARG A 186 -16.47 34.14 -21.46
C ARG A 186 -17.11 35.38 -22.08
N LEU A 187 -17.29 35.40 -23.40
CA LEU A 187 -17.94 36.52 -24.10
C LEU A 187 -19.43 36.63 -23.73
N GLN A 188 -20.15 35.51 -23.62
CA GLN A 188 -21.55 35.50 -23.14
C GLN A 188 -21.67 36.08 -21.73
N LEU A 189 -20.79 35.63 -20.82
CA LEU A 189 -20.73 36.16 -19.46
C LEU A 189 -20.44 37.67 -19.42
N GLN A 190 -19.52 38.17 -20.27
CA GLN A 190 -19.24 39.60 -20.38
C GLN A 190 -20.44 40.41 -20.88
N ARG A 191 -21.31 39.81 -21.69
CA ARG A 191 -22.57 40.41 -22.15
C ARG A 191 -23.69 40.32 -21.10
N GLY A 192 -23.48 39.61 -20.00
CA GLY A 192 -24.49 39.34 -18.97
C GLY A 192 -25.43 38.18 -19.30
N GLU A 193 -25.17 37.43 -20.37
CA GLU A 193 -25.94 36.24 -20.73
C GLU A 193 -25.54 35.03 -19.86
N LYS A 194 -26.50 34.15 -19.57
CA LYS A 194 -26.23 32.93 -18.79
C LYS A 194 -25.50 31.90 -19.66
N PRO A 195 -24.32 31.38 -19.22
CA PRO A 195 -23.56 30.39 -19.97
C PRO A 195 -24.34 29.08 -20.15
N VAL A 196 -24.41 28.57 -21.39
CA VAL A 196 -25.12 27.32 -21.72
C VAL A 196 -24.14 26.17 -21.95
N TYR A 197 -24.21 25.13 -21.12
CA TYR A 197 -23.36 23.96 -21.22
C TYR A 197 -24.05 22.81 -21.96
N LYS A 198 -23.60 22.52 -23.19
CA LYS A 198 -24.11 21.41 -24.00
C LYS A 198 -23.79 20.05 -23.37
N ARG A 199 -24.75 19.13 -23.41
CA ARG A 199 -24.55 17.73 -22.98
C ARG A 199 -23.60 17.00 -23.93
N LYS A 200 -22.98 15.91 -23.48
CA LYS A 200 -22.03 15.12 -24.29
C LYS A 200 -22.66 14.61 -25.61
N SER A 201 -23.94 14.23 -25.59
CA SER A 201 -24.69 13.79 -26.78
C SER A 201 -24.87 14.92 -27.79
N GLU A 202 -25.28 16.09 -27.33
CA GLU A 202 -25.45 17.29 -28.17
C GLU A 202 -24.12 17.71 -28.82
N LYS A 203 -23.01 17.66 -28.06
CA LYS A 203 -21.68 17.94 -28.61
C LYS A 203 -21.33 16.98 -29.75
N LYS A 204 -21.62 15.68 -29.59
CA LYS A 204 -21.39 14.68 -30.65
C LYS A 204 -22.21 14.97 -31.89
N LEU A 205 -23.50 15.33 -31.73
CA LEU A 205 -24.36 15.71 -32.85
C LEU A 205 -23.82 16.96 -33.58
N VAL A 206 -23.42 17.99 -32.83
CA VAL A 206 -22.83 19.20 -33.43
C VAL A 206 -21.56 18.86 -34.22
N ILE A 207 -20.71 17.98 -33.69
CA ILE A 207 -19.51 17.52 -34.40
C ILE A 207 -19.87 16.74 -35.67
N SER A 208 -20.83 15.81 -35.60
CA SER A 208 -21.25 15.05 -36.79
C SER A 208 -21.84 15.95 -37.87
N TYR A 209 -22.70 16.90 -37.49
CA TYR A 209 -23.25 17.89 -38.42
C TYR A 209 -22.16 18.78 -39.05
N LYS A 210 -21.16 19.22 -38.27
CA LYS A 210 -20.02 19.99 -38.80
C LYS A 210 -19.20 19.17 -39.79
N ASN A 211 -18.97 17.89 -39.51
CA ASN A 211 -18.23 16.99 -40.41
C ASN A 211 -18.99 16.66 -41.70
N MET A 212 -20.32 16.73 -41.71
CA MET A 212 -21.14 16.50 -42.92
C MET A 212 -21.25 17.74 -43.82
N LYS A 213 -20.96 18.93 -43.28
CA LYS A 213 -21.03 20.20 -44.03
C LYS A 213 -19.71 20.60 -44.69
N ASN A 214 -18.61 19.93 -44.33
CA ASN A 214 -17.29 20.07 -44.93
C ASN A 214 -17.04 18.92 -45.90
#